data_AF-A0AAU4T958-F1
#
_entry.id   AF-A0AAU4T958-F1
#
_cell.length_a   1.000
_cell.length_b   1.000
_cell.length_c   1.000
_cell.angle_alpha   90.00
_cell.angle_beta   90.00
_cell.angle_gamma   90.00
#
_symmetry.space_group_name_H-M   'P 1'
#
loop_
_entity.id
_entity.type
_entity.pdbx_description
1 polymer ?
#
loop_
_entity_poly.entity_id
_entity_poly.type
_entity_poly.pdbx_seq_one_letter_code
_entity_poly.pdbx_strand_id
1 'polypeptide(L)' 'MHGTTWLIWAELDTTDWQETNASGTRTRASAAGTDTDWGRVWSVMHILSEVHGAENVRLVVWFH' A
#
# COMPACT_ATOMS: atom_id res chain seq x y z
N MET A 1 6.41 -19.68 4.68
CA MET A 1 5.78 -18.90 5.76
C MET A 1 5.02 -17.78 5.08
N HIS A 2 3.71 -17.67 5.27
CA HIS A 2 2.94 -16.56 4.72
C HIS A 2 3.11 -15.34 5.63
N GLY A 3 3.82 -14.32 5.16
CA GLY A 3 3.84 -13.03 5.85
C GLY A 3 2.45 -12.40 5.78
N THR A 4 1.95 -11.91 6.90
CA THR A 4 0.75 -11.05 6.95
C THR A 4 1.21 -9.66 7.35
N THR A 5 0.92 -8.66 6.52
CA THR A 5 1.18 -7.25 6.83
C THR A 5 -0.14 -6.50 6.83
N TRP A 6 -0.26 -5.53 7.74
CA TRP A 6 -1.41 -4.66 7.92
C TRP A 6 -0.97 -3.22 7.65
N LEU A 7 -1.80 -2.46 6.95
CA LEU A 7 -1.57 -1.03 6.66
C LEU A 7 -2.91 -0.28 6.63
N ILE A 8 -2.98 0.89 7.27
CA ILE A 8 -4.13 1.81 7.14
C ILE A 8 -3.91 2.82 6.00
N TRP A 9 -4.99 3.45 5.51
CA TRP A 9 -4.88 4.43 4.43
C TRP A 9 -4.02 5.64 4.83
N ALA A 10 -4.11 6.12 6.07
CA ALA A 10 -3.30 7.25 6.54
C ALA A 10 -1.77 6.97 6.52
N GLU A 11 -1.38 5.72 6.75
CA GLU A 11 0.03 5.29 6.63
C GLU A 11 0.47 5.22 5.16
N LEU A 12 -0.43 4.81 4.26
CA LEU A 12 -0.16 4.76 2.83
C LEU A 12 0.06 6.17 2.25
N ASP A 13 -0.76 7.13 2.66
CA ASP A 13 -0.74 8.52 2.16
C ASP A 13 0.59 9.23 2.47
N THR A 14 1.19 8.90 3.61
CA THR A 14 2.45 9.50 4.08
C THR A 14 3.68 8.65 3.75
N THR A 15 3.50 7.51 3.08
CA THR A 15 4.59 6.59 2.77
C THR A 15 5.60 7.20 1.79
N ASP A 16 6.89 7.05 2.09
CA ASP A 16 7.95 7.31 1.12
C ASP A 16 7.97 6.22 0.05
N TRP A 17 7.41 6.55 -1.11
CA TRP A 17 7.32 5.65 -2.26
C TRP A 17 8.65 5.44 -2.99
N GLN A 18 9.64 6.29 -2.77
CA GLN A 18 10.98 6.18 -3.37
C GLN A 18 11.96 5.41 -2.48
N GLU A 19 11.56 5.05 -1.25
CA GLU A 19 12.36 4.17 -0.40
C GLU A 19 12.71 2.88 -1.13
N THR A 20 13.99 2.52 -1.10
CA THR A 20 14.54 1.34 -1.75
C THR A 20 14.73 0.19 -0.77
N ASN A 21 14.66 -1.03 -1.28
CA ASN A 21 15.09 -2.21 -0.53
C ASN A 21 16.61 -2.17 -0.22
N ALA A 22 17.10 -3.10 0.60
CA ALA A 22 18.51 -3.18 0.99
C ALA A 22 19.51 -3.23 -0.20
N SER A 23 19.06 -3.67 -1.38
CA SER A 23 19.88 -3.70 -2.60
C SER A 23 19.90 -2.39 -3.39
N GLY A 24 19.12 -1.39 -3.00
CA GLY A 24 18.99 -0.11 -3.73
C GLY A 24 18.31 -0.21 -5.10
N THR A 25 17.87 -1.40 -5.52
CA THR A 25 17.46 -1.68 -6.91
C THR A 25 15.95 -1.59 -7.11
N ARG A 26 15.16 -1.74 -6.03
CA ARG A 26 13.69 -1.78 -6.11
C ARG A 26 13.09 -0.82 -5.11
N THR A 27 12.25 0.10 -5.60
CA THR A 27 11.51 1.07 -4.80
C THR A 27 10.14 0.51 -4.43
N ARG A 28 9.48 1.09 -3.41
CA ARG A 28 8.07 0.78 -3.12
C ARG A 28 7.18 1.09 -4.33
N ALA A 29 7.44 2.21 -5.01
CA ALA A 29 6.71 2.59 -6.23
C ALA A 29 6.81 1.55 -7.34
N SER A 30 7.99 0.96 -7.57
CA SER A 30 8.13 -0.06 -8.62
C SER A 30 7.55 -1.41 -8.23
N ALA A 31 7.32 -1.66 -6.94
CA ALA A 31 6.67 -2.87 -6.46
C ALA A 31 5.15 -2.76 -6.39
N ALA A 32 4.63 -1.60 -5.97
CA ALA A 32 3.22 -1.41 -5.65
C ALA A 32 2.72 0.02 -5.90
N GLY A 33 3.34 0.78 -6.80
CA GLY A 33 2.87 2.13 -7.15
C GLY A 33 1.55 2.13 -7.93
N THR A 34 1.03 3.32 -8.21
CA THR A 34 -0.24 3.53 -8.95
C THR A 34 -0.24 2.96 -10.37
N ASP A 35 0.94 2.86 -10.99
CA ASP A 35 1.10 2.31 -12.34
C ASP A 35 1.27 0.77 -12.36
N THR A 36 1.16 0.12 -11.20
CA THR A 36 1.17 -1.33 -11.06
C THR A 36 -0.25 -1.87 -10.85
N ASP A 37 -0.42 -3.19 -10.80
CA ASP A 37 -1.71 -3.81 -10.46
C ASP A 37 -2.28 -3.34 -9.11
N TRP A 38 -1.42 -2.85 -8.21
CA TRP A 38 -1.82 -2.29 -6.92
C TRP A 38 -2.54 -0.95 -7.04
N GLY A 39 -2.38 -0.21 -8.14
CA GLY A 39 -3.07 1.08 -8.33
C GLY A 39 -4.59 0.98 -8.14
N ARG A 40 -5.19 -0.13 -8.61
CA ARG A 40 -6.62 -0.39 -8.41
C ARG A 40 -6.99 -0.63 -6.95
N VAL A 41 -6.12 -1.30 -6.19
CA VAL A 41 -6.31 -1.51 -4.74
C VAL A 41 -6.27 -0.17 -4.01
N TRP A 42 -5.33 0.70 -4.36
CA TRP A 42 -5.24 2.05 -3.78
C TRP A 42 -6.45 2.91 -4.10
N SER A 43 -6.97 2.86 -5.33
CA SER A 43 -8.22 3.56 -5.68
C SER A 43 -9.40 3.11 -4.81
N VAL A 44 -9.54 1.81 -4.57
CA VAL A 44 -10.61 1.28 -3.71
C VAL A 44 -10.42 1.75 -2.26
N MET A 45 -9.20 1.70 -1.74
CA MET A 45 -8.93 2.16 -0.38
C MET A 45 -9.20 3.67 -0.22
N HIS A 46 -8.83 4.50 -1.21
CA HIS A 46 -9.15 5.93 -1.21
C HIS A 46 -10.66 6.16 -1.11
N ILE A 47 -11.45 5.52 -1.98
CA ILE A 47 -12.92 5.64 -1.98
C ILE A 47 -13.50 5.22 -0.62
N LEU A 48 -13.05 4.10 -0.05
CA LEU A 48 -13.51 3.67 1.27
C LEU A 48 -13.11 4.65 2.37
N SER A 49 -11.94 5.28 2.26
CA SER A 49 -11.45 6.25 3.24
C SER A 49 -12.29 7.53 3.25
N GLU A 50 -12.81 7.95 2.10
CA GLU A 50 -13.71 9.10 2.01
C GLU A 50 -15.05 8.84 2.71
N VAL A 51 -15.52 7.58 2.71
CA VAL A 51 -16.79 7.18 3.33
C VAL A 51 -16.64 6.88 4.83
N HIS A 52 -15.55 6.23 5.22
CA HIS A 52 -15.38 5.68 6.57
C HIS A 52 -14.29 6.35 7.40
N GLY A 53 -13.50 7.26 6.82
CA GLY A 53 -12.32 7.85 7.43
C GLY A 53 -11.06 7.00 7.21
N ALA A 54 -9.92 7.68 6.97
CA ALA A 54 -8.64 7.04 6.63
C ALA A 54 -8.07 6.09 7.71
N GLU A 55 -8.46 6.29 8.96
CA GLU A 55 -8.06 5.47 10.11
C GLU A 55 -8.84 4.15 10.19
N ASN A 56 -10.02 4.10 9.56
CA ASN A 56 -10.97 2.98 9.66
C ASN A 56 -10.87 2.00 8.48
N VAL A 57 -10.05 2.29 7.48
CA VAL A 57 -9.82 1.42 6.31
C VAL A 57 -8.46 0.74 6.43
N ARG A 58 -8.46 -0.60 6.35
CA ARG A 58 -7.25 -1.44 6.47
C ARG A 58 -7.14 -2.41 5.31
N LEU A 59 -5.92 -2.58 4.82
CA LEU A 59 -5.59 -3.61 3.85
C LEU A 59 -4.89 -4.78 4.54
N VAL A 60 -5.31 -6.00 4.19
CA VAL A 60 -4.69 -7.26 4.61
C VAL A 60 -4.35 -8.06 3.37
N VAL A 61 -3.07 -8.41 3.21
CA VAL A 61 -2.58 -9.19 2.07
C VAL A 61 -1.68 -10.32 2.54
N TRP A 62 -1.81 -11.47 1.88
CA TRP A 62 -0.98 -12.65 2.06
C TRP A 62 -0.14 -12.88 0.81
N PHE A 63 1.14 -13.15 1.00
CA PHE A 63 2.06 -13.53 -0.07
C PHE A 63 2.38 -15.03 0.01
N HIS A 64 2.51 -15.65 -1.17
CA HIS A 64 2.93 -17.05 -1.32
C HIS A 64 4.44 -17.16 -1.43
#